data_AF-A0A4R8EIW6-F1
#
_entry.id   AF-A0A4R8EIW6-F1
#
_cell.length_a   1.000
_cell.length_b   1.000
_cell.length_c   1.000
_cell.angle_alpha   90.00
_cell.angle_beta   90.00
_cell.angle_gamma   90.00
#
_symmetry.space_group_name_H-M   'P 1'
#
loop_
_entity.id
_entity.type
_entity.pdbx_description
1 polymer ?
#
loop_
_entity_poly.entity_id
_entity_poly.type
_entity_poly.pdbx_seq_one_letter_code
_entity_poly.pdbx_strand_id
1 'polypeptide(L)'
;MSEQVNTASVQSYATDFGFYPVYLHIRTKTFTVETIPDFKSVIKSVKDNPYVDKSWIYAPPQESYDLRGIVATKPYSGRVFSLPKTHTLKLSGAFNRDDHNFVIWCLSFFSGMRLTTTQAGFLDATPIKPGTLIDFCLSGSDELNVIQLALNYIGKKDLHPLACMRIAAVIHALFLAQRPQNLAYEKFQYLYMALDGCFSIKWDERDLTKKLKKPKHFERVLWMCNEFKMPVPFWAEGEANIASIRNDNFHEGIFFGQPLGFSAYKSDHSGALTSGILVQIEALICRFLVVLLGVSDLNYISSALNTREYYPLKLN
;
A
#
# COMPACT_ATOMS: atom_id res chain seq x y z
N MET A 1 56.85 6.20 6.73
CA MET A 1 56.23 4.98 6.16
C MET A 1 54.75 5.02 6.49
N SER A 2 53.96 4.77 5.47
CA SER A 2 52.53 5.07 5.31
C SER A 2 51.61 4.39 6.32
N GLU A 3 50.78 5.18 7.01
CA GLU A 3 49.53 4.70 7.60
C GLU A 3 48.58 4.29 6.47
N GLN A 4 48.36 2.97 6.34
CA GLN A 4 47.27 2.45 5.54
C GLN A 4 45.96 2.72 6.28
N VAL A 5 45.27 3.77 5.86
CA VAL A 5 43.85 3.97 6.18
C VAL A 5 43.09 2.82 5.54
N ASN A 6 42.72 1.85 6.37
CA ASN A 6 41.88 0.72 5.98
C ASN A 6 40.46 1.27 5.74
N THR A 7 40.17 1.68 4.52
CA THR A 7 38.82 2.04 4.10
C THR A 7 37.98 0.79 4.11
N ALA A 8 37.29 0.52 5.23
CA ALA A 8 36.23 -0.47 5.27
C ALA A 8 35.27 -0.18 4.12
N SER A 9 35.16 -1.11 3.17
CA SER A 9 34.23 -0.98 2.06
C SER A 9 32.83 -0.86 2.66
N VAL A 10 32.24 0.34 2.57
CA VAL A 10 30.85 0.55 2.95
C VAL A 10 30.02 -0.39 2.09
N GLN A 11 29.51 -1.45 2.70
CA GLN A 11 28.73 -2.47 2.00
C GLN A 11 27.48 -1.77 1.48
N SER A 12 27.42 -1.56 0.17
CA SER A 12 26.29 -0.91 -0.48
C SER A 12 25.46 -1.97 -1.19
N TYR A 13 24.18 -2.05 -0.87
CA TYR A 13 23.25 -2.95 -1.54
C TYR A 13 22.44 -2.16 -2.57
N ALA A 14 22.24 -2.75 -3.75
CA ALA A 14 21.47 -2.16 -4.83
C ALA A 14 20.39 -3.14 -5.28
N THR A 15 19.21 -2.64 -5.64
CA THR A 15 18.10 -3.49 -6.10
C THR A 15 17.26 -2.77 -7.13
N ASP A 16 16.94 -3.50 -8.18
CA ASP A 16 16.01 -3.06 -9.22
C ASP A 16 14.56 -3.22 -8.73
N PHE A 17 13.74 -2.21 -9.02
CA PHE A 17 12.37 -2.17 -8.54
C PHE A 17 11.42 -1.52 -9.54
N GLY A 18 10.16 -1.92 -9.40
CA GLY A 18 8.96 -1.26 -9.93
C GLY A 18 8.84 -1.20 -11.45
N PHE A 19 7.62 -1.20 -11.93
CA PHE A 19 7.31 -0.46 -13.16
C PHE A 19 6.88 0.93 -12.71
N TYR A 20 7.67 1.97 -12.97
CA TYR A 20 7.35 3.36 -12.61
C TYR A 20 7.55 4.28 -13.82
N PRO A 21 6.49 4.92 -14.37
CA PRO A 21 6.58 5.70 -15.61
C PRO A 21 7.00 7.15 -15.37
N VAL A 22 7.87 7.40 -14.40
CA VAL A 22 8.45 8.71 -14.07
C VAL A 22 9.96 8.56 -14.07
N TYR A 23 10.67 9.52 -14.64
CA TYR A 23 12.13 9.51 -14.66
C TYR A 23 12.67 10.02 -13.32
N LEU A 24 13.62 9.29 -12.73
CA LEU A 24 14.26 9.65 -11.47
C LEU A 24 15.78 9.64 -11.63
N HIS A 25 16.40 10.70 -11.12
CA HIS A 25 17.84 10.83 -10.97
C HIS A 25 18.14 11.54 -9.65
N ILE A 26 18.23 10.75 -8.57
CA ILE A 26 18.41 11.24 -7.21
C ILE A 26 19.73 10.73 -6.68
N ARG A 27 20.56 11.63 -6.16
CA ARG A 27 21.84 11.28 -5.54
C ARG A 27 22.00 12.05 -4.24
N THR A 28 22.14 11.30 -3.15
CA THR A 28 22.45 11.84 -1.82
C THR A 28 23.65 11.09 -1.25
N LYS A 29 24.09 11.46 -0.04
CA LYS A 29 25.14 10.71 0.66
C LYS A 29 24.65 9.33 1.12
N THR A 30 23.35 9.20 1.39
CA THR A 30 22.74 8.01 2.00
C THR A 30 22.10 7.08 0.99
N PHE A 31 21.70 7.57 -0.20
CA PHE A 31 21.11 6.73 -1.22
C PHE A 31 21.21 7.33 -2.64
N THR A 32 20.99 6.48 -3.63
CA THR A 32 20.78 6.90 -5.02
C THR A 32 19.59 6.18 -5.63
N VAL A 33 18.84 6.87 -6.49
CA VAL A 33 17.81 6.29 -7.35
C VAL A 33 18.07 6.71 -8.78
N GLU A 34 18.13 5.72 -9.66
CA GLU A 34 18.44 5.92 -11.07
C GLU A 34 17.44 5.15 -11.93
N THR A 35 16.93 5.81 -12.95
CA THR A 35 16.20 5.15 -14.04
C THR A 35 17.15 4.30 -14.89
N ILE A 36 16.72 3.09 -15.28
CA ILE A 36 17.55 2.18 -16.11
C ILE A 36 17.72 2.70 -17.55
N PRO A 37 18.76 2.28 -18.30
CA PRO A 37 19.01 2.75 -19.67
C PRO A 37 17.84 2.53 -20.65
N ASP A 38 17.18 1.38 -20.60
CA ASP A 38 16.12 0.99 -21.54
C ASP A 38 14.71 1.51 -21.17
N PHE A 39 14.64 2.47 -20.24
CA PHE A 39 13.40 2.98 -19.66
C PHE A 39 12.29 3.28 -20.67
N LYS A 40 12.59 4.07 -21.72
CA LYS A 40 11.56 4.48 -22.70
C LYS A 40 10.96 3.29 -23.43
N SER A 41 11.78 2.29 -23.78
CA SER A 41 11.34 1.06 -24.43
C SER A 41 10.45 0.24 -23.50
N VAL A 42 10.88 0.08 -22.25
CA VAL A 42 10.12 -0.63 -21.21
C VAL A 42 8.76 0.02 -20.96
N ILE A 43 8.71 1.34 -20.77
CA ILE A 43 7.44 2.07 -20.59
C ILE A 43 6.50 1.89 -21.77
N LYS A 44 7.03 1.97 -23.00
CA LYS A 44 6.22 1.75 -24.21
C LYS A 44 5.67 0.32 -24.27
N SER A 45 6.52 -0.68 -24.04
CA SER A 45 6.12 -2.10 -24.10
C SER A 45 4.99 -2.46 -23.14
N VAL A 46 4.98 -1.87 -21.94
CA VAL A 46 3.91 -2.11 -20.95
C VAL A 46 2.65 -1.35 -21.32
N LYS A 47 2.76 -0.09 -21.79
CA LYS A 47 1.59 0.71 -22.22
C LYS A 47 0.88 0.11 -23.43
N ASP A 48 1.64 -0.45 -24.36
CA ASP A 48 1.13 -1.07 -25.59
C ASP A 48 0.73 -2.55 -25.36
N ASN A 49 0.82 -3.06 -24.13
CA ASN A 49 0.49 -4.44 -23.82
C ASN A 49 -1.03 -4.70 -24.02
N PRO A 50 -1.42 -5.80 -24.68
CA PRO A 50 -2.82 -6.10 -24.99
C PRO A 50 -3.71 -6.30 -23.75
N TYR A 51 -3.12 -6.55 -22.58
CA TYR A 51 -3.84 -6.71 -21.31
C TYR A 51 -3.94 -5.40 -20.52
N VAL A 52 -3.67 -4.25 -21.14
CA VAL A 52 -3.91 -2.94 -20.54
C VAL A 52 -5.31 -2.45 -20.89
N ASP A 53 -6.09 -2.11 -19.87
CA ASP A 53 -7.35 -1.37 -20.01
C ASP A 53 -7.45 -0.28 -18.92
N LYS A 54 -7.89 0.92 -19.31
CA LYS A 54 -8.12 2.07 -18.40
C LYS A 54 -6.97 2.35 -17.42
N SER A 55 -5.72 2.27 -17.88
CA SER A 55 -4.50 2.46 -17.05
C SER A 55 -4.25 1.37 -16.00
N TRP A 56 -4.88 0.21 -16.14
CA TRP A 56 -4.59 -1.01 -15.40
C TRP A 56 -4.04 -2.06 -16.35
N ILE A 57 -3.03 -2.81 -15.90
CA ILE A 57 -2.60 -4.03 -16.57
C ILE A 57 -3.15 -5.24 -15.81
N TYR A 58 -3.80 -6.12 -16.55
CA TYR A 58 -4.39 -7.35 -16.04
C TYR A 58 -3.45 -8.53 -16.28
N ALA A 59 -3.55 -9.52 -15.41
CA ALA A 59 -2.71 -10.69 -15.50
C ALA A 59 -3.02 -11.48 -16.80
N PRO A 60 -1.99 -11.94 -17.53
CA PRO A 60 -2.16 -12.60 -18.82
C PRO A 60 -2.85 -13.98 -18.65
N PRO A 61 -3.42 -14.54 -19.73
CA PRO A 61 -3.89 -15.92 -19.77
C PRO A 61 -2.82 -16.90 -19.31
N GLN A 62 -3.20 -17.91 -18.54
CA GLN A 62 -2.27 -18.96 -18.13
C GLN A 62 -2.11 -20.00 -19.24
N GLU A 63 -0.88 -20.39 -19.51
CA GLU A 63 -0.58 -21.49 -20.43
C GLU A 63 -0.22 -22.77 -19.65
N SER A 64 -0.55 -23.92 -20.24
CA SER A 64 -0.05 -25.21 -19.80
C SER A 64 0.63 -25.94 -20.95
N TYR A 65 1.69 -26.67 -20.61
CA TYR A 65 2.47 -27.49 -21.51
C TYR A 65 2.21 -28.96 -21.17
N ASP A 66 1.85 -29.76 -22.17
CA ASP A 66 1.83 -31.21 -22.00
C ASP A 66 3.22 -31.83 -22.19
N LEU A 67 3.34 -33.14 -21.96
CA LEU A 67 4.60 -33.88 -22.14
C LEU A 67 5.10 -33.91 -23.59
N ARG A 68 4.29 -33.46 -24.56
CA ARG A 68 4.61 -33.38 -25.99
C ARG A 68 4.93 -31.95 -26.42
N GLY A 69 4.90 -30.98 -25.49
CA GLY A 69 5.15 -29.57 -25.76
C GLY A 69 3.98 -28.82 -26.38
N ILE A 70 2.77 -29.40 -26.41
CA ILE A 70 1.57 -28.71 -26.91
C ILE A 70 1.16 -27.66 -25.87
N VAL A 71 1.06 -26.42 -26.33
CA VAL A 71 0.61 -25.28 -25.51
C VAL A 71 -0.91 -25.19 -25.57
N ALA A 72 -1.53 -25.23 -24.40
CA ALA A 72 -2.96 -24.97 -24.25
C ALA A 72 -3.19 -23.80 -23.29
N THR A 73 -3.92 -22.78 -23.76
CA THR A 73 -4.37 -21.66 -22.93
C THR A 73 -5.49 -22.13 -22.00
N LYS A 74 -5.35 -21.84 -20.70
CA LYS A 74 -6.37 -22.15 -19.70
C LYS A 74 -7.57 -21.19 -19.83
N PRO A 75 -8.78 -21.62 -19.40
CA PRO A 75 -9.96 -20.76 -19.40
C PRO A 75 -9.93 -19.65 -18.33
N TYR A 76 -8.83 -19.48 -17.60
CA TYR A 76 -8.63 -18.48 -16.57
C TYR A 76 -7.21 -17.88 -16.67
N SER A 77 -7.04 -16.64 -16.20
CA SER A 77 -5.76 -15.95 -16.20
C SER A 77 -4.79 -16.48 -15.14
N GLY A 78 -3.50 -16.32 -15.39
CA GLY A 78 -2.49 -16.53 -14.37
C GLY A 78 -2.67 -15.46 -13.31
N ARG A 79 -3.07 -15.82 -12.08
CA ARG A 79 -3.36 -14.80 -11.06
C ARG A 79 -2.16 -13.95 -10.67
N VAL A 80 -0.95 -14.50 -10.75
CA VAL A 80 0.28 -13.80 -10.36
C VAL A 80 1.11 -13.50 -11.59
N PHE A 81 1.54 -12.25 -11.74
CA PHE A 81 2.35 -11.81 -12.88
C PHE A 81 3.45 -10.83 -12.46
N SER A 82 4.34 -10.55 -13.41
CA SER A 82 5.48 -9.65 -13.27
C SER A 82 5.31 -8.41 -14.14
N LEU A 83 5.97 -7.33 -13.73
CA LEU A 83 6.24 -6.18 -14.59
C LEU A 83 7.74 -5.92 -14.60
N PRO A 84 8.27 -5.43 -15.74
CA PRO A 84 9.69 -5.11 -15.85
C PRO A 84 10.08 -4.04 -14.83
N LYS A 85 11.32 -4.13 -14.33
CA LYS A 85 11.89 -3.12 -13.43
C LYS A 85 12.34 -1.91 -14.23
N THR A 86 12.13 -0.70 -13.71
CA THR A 86 12.49 0.55 -14.41
C THR A 86 13.49 1.41 -13.65
N HIS A 87 13.77 1.08 -12.38
CA HIS A 87 14.66 1.86 -11.52
C HIS A 87 15.54 0.96 -10.69
N THR A 88 16.69 1.50 -10.26
CA THR A 88 17.59 0.91 -9.28
C THR A 88 17.66 1.81 -8.06
N LEU A 89 17.38 1.27 -6.87
CA LEU A 89 17.62 1.92 -5.58
C LEU A 89 18.90 1.36 -4.99
N LYS A 90 19.78 2.23 -4.54
CA LYS A 90 20.98 1.87 -3.77
C LYS A 90 20.98 2.63 -2.45
N LEU A 91 21.07 1.93 -1.33
CA LEU A 91 21.28 2.53 -0.02
C LEU A 91 22.75 2.38 0.39
N SER A 92 23.33 3.45 0.92
CA SER A 92 24.70 3.51 1.43
C SER A 92 24.70 3.28 2.94
N GLY A 93 25.53 2.36 3.43
CA GLY A 93 25.63 2.04 4.85
C GLY A 93 25.11 0.64 5.17
N ALA A 94 24.94 0.35 6.46
CA ALA A 94 24.55 -0.98 6.96
C ALA A 94 23.04 -1.26 6.80
N PHE A 95 22.49 -1.05 5.60
CA PHE A 95 21.10 -1.40 5.27
C PHE A 95 21.01 -2.81 4.71
N ASN A 96 19.97 -3.52 5.10
CA ASN A 96 19.69 -4.88 4.64
C ASN A 96 18.60 -4.91 3.54
N ARG A 97 18.26 -6.10 3.06
CA ARG A 97 17.24 -6.30 2.02
C ARG A 97 15.84 -5.86 2.46
N ASP A 98 15.50 -6.06 3.72
CA ASP A 98 14.18 -5.70 4.26
C ASP A 98 14.02 -4.18 4.36
N ASP A 99 15.10 -3.46 4.69
CA ASP A 99 15.12 -1.99 4.65
C ASP A 99 14.84 -1.48 3.24
N HIS A 100 15.48 -2.07 2.22
CA HIS A 100 15.22 -1.72 0.82
C HIS A 100 13.77 -1.99 0.44
N ASN A 101 13.26 -3.18 0.77
CA ASN A 101 11.87 -3.52 0.49
C ASN A 101 10.90 -2.54 1.16
N PHE A 102 11.17 -2.13 2.40
CA PHE A 102 10.35 -1.16 3.11
C PHE A 102 10.37 0.22 2.46
N VAL A 103 11.54 0.72 2.05
CA VAL A 103 11.66 1.99 1.30
C VAL A 103 10.85 1.92 0.00
N ILE A 104 10.92 0.81 -0.74
CA ILE A 104 10.13 0.61 -1.96
C ILE A 104 8.62 0.56 -1.67
N TRP A 105 8.19 -0.03 -0.54
CA TRP A 105 6.79 0.01 -0.12
C TRP A 105 6.31 1.43 0.21
N CYS A 106 7.14 2.24 0.88
CA CYS A 106 6.82 3.64 1.13
C CYS A 106 6.72 4.43 -0.18
N LEU A 107 7.67 4.25 -1.11
CA LEU A 107 7.57 4.81 -2.46
C LEU A 107 6.30 4.36 -3.17
N SER A 108 5.91 3.09 -3.03
CA SER A 108 4.67 2.59 -3.62
C SER A 108 3.44 3.33 -3.08
N PHE A 109 3.36 3.49 -1.76
CA PHE A 109 2.28 4.20 -1.10
C PHE A 109 2.19 5.65 -1.57
N PHE A 110 3.26 6.43 -1.43
CA PHE A 110 3.23 7.85 -1.76
C PHE A 110 3.15 8.15 -3.26
N SER A 111 3.62 7.24 -4.12
CA SER A 111 3.40 7.35 -5.57
C SER A 111 2.00 6.90 -6.00
N GLY A 112 1.22 6.28 -5.11
CA GLY A 112 -0.11 5.78 -5.43
C GLY A 112 -0.12 4.64 -6.44
N MET A 113 0.94 3.82 -6.47
CA MET A 113 1.07 2.72 -7.42
C MET A 113 1.98 1.64 -6.85
N ARG A 114 1.70 0.37 -7.16
CA ARG A 114 2.49 -0.74 -6.64
C ARG A 114 3.88 -0.79 -7.27
N LEU A 115 4.92 -0.58 -6.46
CA LEU A 115 6.33 -0.78 -6.83
C LEU A 115 6.87 -1.97 -6.04
N THR A 116 7.62 -2.87 -6.68
CA THR A 116 8.15 -4.06 -6.00
C THR A 116 9.51 -4.44 -6.54
N THR A 117 10.33 -5.03 -5.68
CA THR A 117 11.61 -5.67 -6.02
C THR A 117 11.40 -7.12 -6.48
N THR A 118 10.27 -7.73 -6.14
CA THR A 118 9.98 -9.15 -6.46
C THR A 118 9.72 -9.36 -7.94
N GLN A 119 10.15 -10.49 -8.49
CA GLN A 119 9.90 -10.84 -9.89
C GLN A 119 8.40 -11.06 -10.12
N ALA A 120 7.77 -11.90 -9.30
CA ALA A 120 6.32 -12.07 -9.24
C ALA A 120 5.79 -11.28 -8.02
N GLY A 121 4.98 -10.25 -8.25
CA GLY A 121 4.57 -9.34 -7.16
C GLY A 121 3.23 -8.64 -7.36
N PHE A 122 2.60 -8.88 -8.50
CA PHE A 122 1.28 -8.36 -8.84
C PHE A 122 0.30 -9.53 -8.90
N LEU A 123 -0.86 -9.33 -8.30
CA LEU A 123 -1.91 -10.32 -8.25
C LEU A 123 -3.14 -9.73 -8.95
N ASP A 124 -3.73 -10.48 -9.88
CA ASP A 124 -4.88 -10.22 -10.74
C ASP A 124 -4.77 -8.97 -11.66
N ALA A 125 -4.50 -7.78 -11.11
CA ALA A 125 -4.27 -6.54 -11.85
C ALA A 125 -3.47 -5.53 -11.02
N THR A 126 -2.84 -4.56 -11.69
CA THR A 126 -2.16 -3.43 -11.04
C THR A 126 -2.24 -2.16 -11.91
N PRO A 127 -2.30 -0.95 -11.33
CA PRO A 127 -2.30 0.25 -12.15
C PRO A 127 -0.89 0.50 -12.72
N ILE A 128 -0.86 1.06 -13.92
CA ILE A 128 0.37 1.48 -14.62
C ILE A 128 0.53 3.01 -14.62
N LYS A 129 -0.29 3.70 -13.82
CA LYS A 129 -0.28 5.16 -13.64
C LYS A 129 -0.14 5.53 -12.16
N PRO A 130 0.79 6.44 -11.80
CA PRO A 130 0.89 6.99 -10.46
C PRO A 130 -0.39 7.68 -9.99
N GLY A 131 -0.59 7.74 -8.67
CA GLY A 131 -1.72 8.38 -8.00
C GLY A 131 -3.01 7.58 -8.03
N THR A 132 -3.00 6.33 -8.53
CA THR A 132 -4.23 5.54 -8.69
C THR A 132 -4.72 4.90 -7.39
N LEU A 133 -3.80 4.57 -6.46
CA LEU A 133 -4.10 3.76 -5.27
C LEU A 133 -4.17 4.55 -3.95
N ILE A 134 -4.26 5.87 -4.03
CA ILE A 134 -4.27 6.82 -2.90
C ILE A 134 -5.28 7.93 -3.16
N ASP A 135 -5.62 8.68 -2.11
CA ASP A 135 -6.58 9.81 -2.15
C ASP A 135 -5.93 11.19 -1.99
N PHE A 136 -4.60 11.28 -2.18
CA PHE A 136 -3.85 12.52 -2.05
C PHE A 136 -2.91 12.74 -3.22
N CYS A 137 -2.54 14.00 -3.43
CA CYS A 137 -1.48 14.40 -4.35
C CYS A 137 -0.33 15.04 -3.57
N LEU A 138 0.90 14.64 -3.86
CA LEU A 138 2.07 15.24 -3.22
C LEU A 138 2.28 16.67 -3.74
N SER A 139 2.07 17.66 -2.88
CA SER A 139 2.34 19.05 -3.21
C SER A 139 3.85 19.32 -3.13
N GLY A 140 4.48 19.49 -4.29
CA GLY A 140 5.92 19.78 -4.41
C GLY A 140 6.83 18.57 -4.69
N SER A 141 6.25 17.38 -4.93
CA SER A 141 6.89 16.10 -5.30
C SER A 141 8.42 16.02 -5.24
N ASP A 142 8.93 15.25 -4.31
CA ASP A 142 10.23 14.61 -4.44
C ASP A 142 10.23 13.21 -3.79
N GLU A 143 10.42 12.19 -4.63
CA GLU A 143 10.70 10.84 -4.19
C GLU A 143 11.89 10.79 -3.19
N LEU A 144 12.73 11.83 -3.19
CA LEU A 144 13.74 12.11 -2.18
C LEU A 144 13.15 12.20 -0.76
N ASN A 145 12.16 13.06 -0.50
CA ASN A 145 11.57 13.17 0.84
C ASN A 145 10.85 11.90 1.25
N VAL A 146 10.21 11.19 0.30
CA VAL A 146 9.59 9.88 0.59
C VAL A 146 10.63 8.86 1.07
N ILE A 147 11.77 8.78 0.38
CA ILE A 147 12.86 7.88 0.77
C ILE A 147 13.43 8.31 2.12
N GLN A 148 13.65 9.62 2.33
CA GLN A 148 14.16 10.13 3.60
C GLN A 148 13.19 9.84 4.75
N LEU A 149 11.88 9.97 4.55
CA LEU A 149 10.84 9.62 5.52
C LEU A 149 10.90 8.14 5.90
N ALA A 150 11.04 7.25 4.91
CA ALA A 150 11.17 5.82 5.15
C ALA A 150 12.46 5.49 5.93
N LEU A 151 13.59 6.11 5.58
CA LEU A 151 14.85 5.94 6.31
C LEU A 151 14.76 6.47 7.75
N ASN A 152 14.10 7.61 7.96
CA ASN A 152 13.83 8.15 9.29
C ASN A 152 12.95 7.20 10.12
N TYR A 153 11.96 6.56 9.50
CA TYR A 153 11.12 5.57 10.16
C TYR A 153 11.92 4.33 10.59
N ILE A 154 12.79 3.80 9.73
CA ILE A 154 13.71 2.69 10.06
C ILE A 154 14.64 3.08 11.22
N GLY A 155 15.13 4.32 11.23
CA GLY A 155 16.06 4.82 12.24
C GLY A 155 15.48 5.09 13.62
N LYS A 156 14.18 4.85 13.86
CA LYS A 156 13.53 5.03 15.17
C LYS A 156 14.15 4.07 16.21
N LYS A 157 14.59 4.62 17.35
CA LYS A 157 15.29 3.87 18.42
C LYS A 157 14.48 2.70 18.99
N ASP A 158 13.18 2.90 19.19
CA ASP A 158 12.28 1.93 19.82
C ASP A 158 11.31 1.28 18.81
N LEU A 159 11.77 1.12 17.56
CA LEU A 159 10.96 0.54 16.50
C LEU A 159 10.68 -0.95 16.79
N HIS A 160 9.39 -1.33 16.82
CA HIS A 160 9.02 -2.73 16.98
C HIS A 160 9.56 -3.58 15.80
N PRO A 161 10.11 -4.80 16.01
CA PRO A 161 10.76 -5.58 14.94
C PRO A 161 9.90 -5.86 13.71
N LEU A 162 8.57 -5.94 13.90
CA LEU A 162 7.61 -6.17 12.83
C LEU A 162 6.99 -4.89 12.23
N ALA A 163 7.40 -3.70 12.67
CA ALA A 163 6.76 -2.44 12.30
C ALA A 163 6.82 -2.19 10.78
N CYS A 164 8.01 -2.27 10.17
CA CYS A 164 8.19 -2.10 8.73
C CYS A 164 7.37 -3.12 7.92
N MET A 165 7.37 -4.38 8.34
CA MET A 165 6.58 -5.44 7.69
C MET A 165 5.08 -5.18 7.80
N ARG A 166 4.60 -4.70 8.95
CA ARG A 166 3.18 -4.38 9.15
C ARG A 166 2.73 -3.18 8.34
N ILE A 167 3.55 -2.12 8.24
CA ILE A 167 3.27 -0.99 7.35
C ILE A 167 3.17 -1.47 5.90
N ALA A 168 4.14 -2.27 5.44
CA ALA A 168 4.09 -2.87 4.11
C ALA A 168 2.83 -3.73 3.88
N ALA A 169 2.41 -4.50 4.89
CA ALA A 169 1.20 -5.31 4.84
C ALA A 169 -0.08 -4.46 4.77
N VAL A 170 -0.17 -3.36 5.53
CA VAL A 170 -1.29 -2.40 5.47
C VAL A 170 -1.36 -1.76 4.09
N ILE A 171 -0.24 -1.26 3.55
CA ILE A 171 -0.17 -0.69 2.20
C ILE A 171 -0.62 -1.72 1.17
N HIS A 172 -0.13 -2.96 1.29
CA HIS A 172 -0.53 -4.02 0.38
C HIS A 172 -2.03 -4.30 0.45
N ALA A 173 -2.60 -4.46 1.64
CA ALA A 173 -4.02 -4.71 1.82
C ALA A 173 -4.88 -3.55 1.26
N LEU A 174 -4.48 -2.30 1.51
CA LEU A 174 -5.11 -1.12 0.90
C LEU A 174 -5.10 -1.20 -0.64
N PHE A 175 -4.01 -1.62 -1.25
CA PHE A 175 -3.90 -1.77 -2.69
C PHE A 175 -4.69 -2.95 -3.24
N LEU A 176 -4.72 -4.07 -2.51
CA LEU A 176 -5.52 -5.24 -2.85
C LEU A 176 -7.00 -4.89 -2.92
N ALA A 177 -7.49 -4.07 -1.97
CA ALA A 177 -8.89 -3.65 -1.93
C ALA A 177 -9.35 -2.91 -3.19
N GLN A 178 -8.46 -2.15 -3.81
CA GLN A 178 -8.80 -1.22 -4.90
C GLN A 178 -8.81 -1.87 -6.29
N ARG A 179 -8.65 -3.20 -6.38
CA ARG A 179 -8.68 -3.89 -7.68
C ARG A 179 -10.03 -3.71 -8.39
N PRO A 180 -10.01 -3.57 -9.73
CA PRO A 180 -11.23 -3.37 -10.51
C PRO A 180 -12.27 -4.48 -10.35
N GLN A 181 -11.82 -5.75 -10.20
CA GLN A 181 -12.71 -6.92 -10.20
C GLN A 181 -13.17 -7.35 -8.80
N ASN A 182 -12.69 -6.72 -7.73
CA ASN A 182 -13.08 -7.11 -6.39
C ASN A 182 -14.57 -6.85 -6.13
N LEU A 183 -15.23 -7.83 -5.53
CA LEU A 183 -16.55 -7.68 -4.95
C LEU A 183 -16.47 -6.83 -3.66
N ALA A 184 -17.57 -6.16 -3.30
CA ALA A 184 -17.59 -5.23 -2.18
C ALA A 184 -17.15 -5.88 -0.84
N TYR A 185 -17.48 -7.16 -0.62
CA TYR A 185 -17.05 -7.87 0.58
C TYR A 185 -15.54 -8.15 0.58
N GLU A 186 -14.93 -8.40 -0.57
CA GLU A 186 -13.48 -8.63 -0.68
C GLU A 186 -12.73 -7.34 -0.40
N LYS A 187 -13.22 -6.22 -0.97
CA LYS A 187 -12.70 -4.88 -0.66
C LYS A 187 -12.76 -4.62 0.83
N PHE A 188 -13.93 -4.85 1.43
CA PHE A 188 -14.15 -4.67 2.85
C PHE A 188 -13.18 -5.49 3.70
N GLN A 189 -12.97 -6.77 3.40
CA GLN A 189 -12.05 -7.63 4.13
C GLN A 189 -10.63 -7.07 4.14
N TYR A 190 -10.10 -6.69 2.97
CA TYR A 190 -8.76 -6.12 2.86
C TYR A 190 -8.63 -4.78 3.60
N LEU A 191 -9.62 -3.90 3.43
CA LEU A 191 -9.64 -2.61 4.11
C LEU A 191 -9.72 -2.75 5.64
N TYR A 192 -10.51 -3.69 6.13
CA TYR A 192 -10.60 -3.93 7.56
C TYR A 192 -9.30 -4.51 8.13
N MET A 193 -8.64 -5.42 7.40
CA MET A 193 -7.30 -5.91 7.77
C MET A 193 -6.29 -4.76 7.85
N ALA A 194 -6.35 -3.80 6.93
CA ALA A 194 -5.51 -2.61 6.94
C ALA A 194 -5.80 -1.70 8.15
N LEU A 195 -7.07 -1.47 8.51
CA LEU A 195 -7.44 -0.73 9.73
C LEU A 195 -6.86 -1.38 11.00
N ASP A 196 -7.06 -2.69 11.16
CA ASP A 196 -6.53 -3.44 12.31
C ASP A 196 -5.00 -3.44 12.34
N GLY A 197 -4.36 -3.46 11.17
CA GLY A 197 -2.92 -3.33 11.01
C GLY A 197 -2.41 -1.97 11.49
N CYS A 198 -3.02 -0.87 11.04
CA CYS A 198 -2.72 0.50 11.50
C CYS A 198 -2.82 0.60 13.02
N PHE A 199 -3.92 0.12 13.59
CA PHE A 199 -4.12 0.13 15.04
C PHE A 199 -3.08 -0.70 15.78
N SER A 200 -2.73 -1.88 15.28
CA SER A 200 -1.73 -2.74 15.91
C SER A 200 -0.35 -2.11 15.92
N ILE A 201 0.03 -1.37 14.88
CA ILE A 201 1.29 -0.62 14.83
C ILE A 201 1.28 0.47 15.90
N LYS A 202 0.26 1.33 15.91
CA LYS A 202 0.17 2.45 16.87
C LYS A 202 0.05 1.97 18.31
N TRP A 203 -0.66 0.87 18.56
CA TRP A 203 -0.81 0.31 19.89
C TRP A 203 0.51 -0.23 20.45
N ASP A 204 1.29 -0.91 19.62
CA ASP A 204 2.60 -1.43 20.04
C ASP A 204 3.59 -0.28 20.28
N GLU A 205 3.51 0.84 19.54
CA GLU A 205 4.24 2.07 19.86
C GLU A 205 3.80 2.69 21.20
N ARG A 206 2.49 2.66 21.51
CA ARG A 206 1.94 3.23 22.74
C ARG A 206 2.31 2.44 23.99
N ASP A 207 2.30 1.12 23.92
CA ASP A 207 2.50 0.24 25.06
C ASP A 207 3.47 -0.90 24.77
N LEU A 208 4.75 -0.54 24.73
CA LEU A 208 5.86 -1.48 24.60
C LEU A 208 5.87 -2.53 25.71
N THR A 209 5.32 -2.20 26.89
CA THR A 209 5.34 -3.08 28.07
C THR A 209 4.15 -4.04 28.15
N LYS A 210 3.15 -3.88 27.27
CA LYS A 210 1.89 -4.66 27.24
C LYS A 210 1.14 -4.66 28.58
N LYS A 211 1.16 -3.55 29.30
CA LYS A 211 0.49 -3.38 30.61
C LYS A 211 -0.83 -2.63 30.53
N LEU A 212 -1.05 -1.84 29.47
CA LEU A 212 -2.26 -1.08 29.26
C LEU A 212 -3.38 -1.97 28.73
N LYS A 213 -4.60 -1.66 29.15
CA LYS A 213 -5.79 -2.31 28.61
C LYS A 213 -6.05 -1.82 27.18
N LYS A 214 -5.96 -2.73 26.22
CA LYS A 214 -6.23 -2.47 24.81
C LYS A 214 -7.71 -2.15 24.58
N PRO A 215 -8.05 -1.13 23.76
CA PRO A 215 -9.41 -0.89 23.30
C PRO A 215 -10.06 -2.15 22.75
N LYS A 216 -11.34 -2.35 23.04
CA LYS A 216 -12.13 -3.42 22.43
C LYS A 216 -12.18 -3.19 20.92
N HIS A 217 -12.44 -4.28 20.18
CA HIS A 217 -12.37 -4.25 18.73
C HIS A 217 -13.21 -3.13 18.09
N PHE A 218 -14.46 -2.96 18.52
CA PHE A 218 -15.36 -1.93 18.01
C PHE A 218 -14.95 -0.48 18.37
N GLU A 219 -14.06 -0.31 19.36
CA GLU A 219 -13.59 1.00 19.84
C GLU A 219 -12.30 1.46 19.11
N ARG A 220 -11.66 0.57 18.34
CA ARG A 220 -10.31 0.82 17.79
C ARG A 220 -10.26 1.97 16.80
N VAL A 221 -11.22 2.05 15.89
CA VAL A 221 -11.26 3.10 14.87
C VAL A 221 -11.49 4.46 15.53
N LEU A 222 -12.48 4.55 16.42
CA LEU A 222 -12.74 5.74 17.22
C LEU A 222 -11.49 6.17 18.02
N TRP A 223 -10.82 5.21 18.67
CA TRP A 223 -9.61 5.47 19.42
C TRP A 223 -8.49 6.04 18.53
N MET A 224 -8.27 5.46 17.33
CA MET A 224 -7.27 5.93 16.36
C MET A 224 -7.59 7.33 15.83
N CYS A 225 -8.85 7.60 15.48
CA CYS A 225 -9.27 8.94 15.05
C CYS A 225 -9.00 9.99 16.14
N ASN A 226 -9.34 9.68 17.39
CA ASN A 226 -9.08 10.59 18.52
C ASN A 226 -7.58 10.80 18.77
N GLU A 227 -6.79 9.73 18.76
CA GLU A 227 -5.34 9.77 18.94
C GLU A 227 -4.66 10.64 17.89
N PHE A 228 -5.12 10.57 16.63
CA PHE A 228 -4.55 11.36 15.54
C PHE A 228 -5.31 12.65 15.21
N LYS A 229 -6.32 13.01 16.02
CA LYS A 229 -7.17 14.20 15.81
C LYS A 229 -7.80 14.26 14.40
N MET A 230 -8.22 13.10 13.90
CA MET A 230 -8.91 12.96 12.61
C MET A 230 -10.42 13.01 12.78
N PRO A 231 -11.18 13.41 11.75
CA PRO A 231 -12.63 13.26 11.74
C PRO A 231 -13.04 11.82 12.03
N VAL A 232 -14.00 11.63 12.94
CA VAL A 232 -14.58 10.33 13.24
C VAL A 232 -15.68 10.05 12.22
N PRO A 233 -15.58 9.00 11.40
CA PRO A 233 -16.66 8.66 10.49
C PRO A 233 -17.86 8.08 11.26
N PHE A 234 -19.07 8.29 10.76
CA PHE A 234 -20.31 7.90 11.44
C PHE A 234 -20.40 6.39 11.76
N TRP A 235 -19.69 5.55 11.00
CA TRP A 235 -19.68 4.09 11.16
C TRP A 235 -18.62 3.60 12.16
N ALA A 236 -17.80 4.49 12.73
CA ALA A 236 -16.82 4.15 13.78
C ALA A 236 -17.43 4.15 15.19
N GLU A 237 -18.65 4.65 15.37
CA GLU A 237 -19.33 4.74 16.66
C GLU A 237 -20.85 4.45 16.54
N GLY A 238 -21.49 4.21 17.69
CA GLY A 238 -22.95 4.02 17.77
C GLY A 238 -23.48 2.70 17.21
N GLU A 239 -24.78 2.68 16.91
CA GLU A 239 -25.51 1.49 16.42
C GLU A 239 -25.10 1.10 14.99
N ALA A 240 -24.58 2.04 14.21
CA ALA A 240 -24.07 1.82 12.86
C ALA A 240 -22.60 1.34 12.82
N ASN A 241 -22.08 0.86 13.95
CA ASN A 241 -20.68 0.44 14.04
C ASN A 241 -20.38 -0.74 13.12
N ILE A 242 -19.36 -0.56 12.27
CA ILE A 242 -19.00 -1.53 11.24
C ILE A 242 -18.38 -2.83 11.77
N ALA A 243 -18.05 -2.90 13.06
CA ALA A 243 -17.48 -4.10 13.69
C ALA A 243 -18.45 -5.28 13.70
N SER A 244 -19.77 -5.05 13.73
CA SER A 244 -20.77 -6.12 13.60
C SER A 244 -20.73 -6.71 12.19
N ILE A 245 -20.77 -5.86 11.16
CA ILE A 245 -20.62 -6.26 9.75
C ILE A 245 -19.32 -7.04 9.55
N ARG A 246 -18.23 -6.62 10.21
CA ARG A 246 -16.97 -7.37 10.22
C ARG A 246 -17.14 -8.76 10.81
N ASN A 247 -17.75 -8.88 11.98
CA ASN A 247 -17.90 -10.20 12.61
C ASN A 247 -18.72 -11.14 11.74
N ASP A 248 -19.86 -10.67 11.22
CA ASP A 248 -20.71 -11.43 10.31
C ASP A 248 -19.94 -11.85 9.05
N ASN A 249 -19.15 -10.93 8.48
CA ASN A 249 -18.42 -11.17 7.25
C ASN A 249 -17.32 -12.24 7.40
N PHE A 250 -16.56 -12.18 8.50
CA PHE A 250 -15.41 -13.06 8.72
C PHE A 250 -15.78 -14.39 9.38
N HIS A 251 -16.80 -14.42 10.24
CA HIS A 251 -17.15 -15.61 11.02
C HIS A 251 -18.36 -16.36 10.45
N GLU A 252 -19.32 -15.64 9.87
CA GLU A 252 -20.58 -16.23 9.40
C GLU A 252 -20.69 -16.25 7.86
N GLY A 253 -19.75 -15.64 7.14
CA GLY A 253 -19.82 -15.49 5.68
C GLY A 253 -20.99 -14.61 5.24
N ILE A 254 -21.40 -13.67 6.09
CA ILE A 254 -22.54 -12.77 5.86
C ILE A 254 -22.04 -11.34 5.66
N PHE A 255 -22.41 -10.71 4.55
CA PHE A 255 -22.10 -9.31 4.28
C PHE A 255 -23.38 -8.52 4.04
N PHE A 256 -23.70 -7.60 4.95
CA PHE A 256 -24.97 -6.86 4.96
C PHE A 256 -26.21 -7.78 4.96
N GLY A 257 -26.21 -8.80 5.82
CA GLY A 257 -27.35 -9.71 5.99
C GLY A 257 -27.56 -10.72 4.87
N GLN A 258 -26.62 -10.85 3.93
CA GLN A 258 -26.67 -11.82 2.82
C GLN A 258 -25.37 -12.63 2.73
N PRO A 259 -25.38 -13.83 2.14
CA PRO A 259 -24.14 -14.56 1.86
C PRO A 259 -23.15 -13.73 1.03
N LEU A 260 -21.84 -13.97 1.20
CA LEU A 260 -20.80 -13.28 0.45
C LEU A 260 -21.07 -13.32 -1.07
N GLY A 261 -21.00 -12.15 -1.71
CA GLY A 261 -21.25 -12.00 -3.15
C GLY A 261 -22.71 -11.73 -3.54
N PHE A 262 -23.67 -11.85 -2.62
CA PHE A 262 -25.10 -11.66 -2.92
C PHE A 262 -25.63 -10.27 -2.57
N SER A 263 -24.94 -9.52 -1.69
CA SER A 263 -25.36 -8.18 -1.24
C SER A 263 -25.23 -7.06 -2.30
N ALA A 264 -24.76 -7.38 -3.51
CA ALA A 264 -24.78 -6.47 -4.65
C ALA A 264 -25.96 -6.71 -5.61
N TYR A 265 -26.73 -7.79 -5.43
CA TYR A 265 -27.66 -8.24 -6.47
C TYR A 265 -29.11 -7.72 -6.33
N LYS A 266 -29.55 -7.22 -5.16
CA LYS A 266 -30.98 -6.88 -4.92
C LYS A 266 -31.32 -5.82 -3.85
N SER A 267 -30.45 -4.88 -3.51
CA SER A 267 -30.80 -3.87 -2.49
C SER A 267 -30.43 -2.46 -2.91
N ASP A 268 -31.41 -1.80 -3.52
CA ASP A 268 -31.36 -0.42 -4.05
C ASP A 268 -31.05 0.67 -3.00
N HIS A 269 -30.92 0.29 -1.71
CA HIS A 269 -30.56 1.21 -0.62
C HIS A 269 -29.23 0.90 0.07
N SER A 270 -28.70 -0.33 -0.02
CA SER A 270 -27.43 -0.67 0.63
C SER A 270 -26.22 -0.35 -0.25
N GLY A 271 -26.33 -0.46 -1.58
CA GLY A 271 -25.18 -0.30 -2.49
C GLY A 271 -24.47 1.05 -2.39
N ALA A 272 -25.23 2.15 -2.32
CA ALA A 272 -24.68 3.50 -2.22
C ALA A 272 -24.05 3.77 -0.84
N LEU A 273 -24.71 3.35 0.25
CA LEU A 273 -24.19 3.48 1.60
C LEU A 273 -22.91 2.64 1.79
N THR A 274 -22.93 1.38 1.35
CA THR A 274 -21.77 0.49 1.38
C THR A 274 -20.63 1.05 0.55
N SER A 275 -20.88 1.54 -0.67
CA SER A 275 -19.83 2.16 -1.49
C SER A 275 -19.24 3.40 -0.82
N GLY A 276 -20.06 4.21 -0.15
CA GLY A 276 -19.60 5.38 0.59
C GLY A 276 -18.71 5.01 1.79
N ILE A 277 -19.07 3.96 2.52
CA ILE A 277 -18.28 3.44 3.64
C ILE A 277 -16.92 2.94 3.17
N LEU A 278 -16.85 2.14 2.10
CA LEU A 278 -15.57 1.61 1.61
C LEU A 278 -14.59 2.72 1.22
N VAL A 279 -15.08 3.76 0.52
CA VAL A 279 -14.28 4.94 0.17
C VAL A 279 -13.79 5.67 1.42
N GLN A 280 -14.64 5.83 2.44
CA GLN A 280 -14.23 6.46 3.71
C GLN A 280 -13.17 5.65 4.44
N ILE A 281 -13.25 4.31 4.41
CA ILE A 281 -12.23 3.46 5.02
C ILE A 281 -10.89 3.60 4.27
N GLU A 282 -10.90 3.57 2.93
CA GLU A 282 -9.71 3.79 2.09
C GLU A 282 -9.02 5.12 2.43
N ALA A 283 -9.80 6.21 2.47
CA ALA A 283 -9.34 7.54 2.82
C ALA A 283 -8.75 7.59 4.26
N LEU A 284 -9.43 6.97 5.22
CA LEU A 284 -8.98 6.93 6.61
C LEU A 284 -7.66 6.14 6.77
N ILE A 285 -7.52 5.02 6.07
CA ILE A 285 -6.26 4.24 6.08
C ILE A 285 -5.11 5.07 5.50
N CYS A 286 -5.33 5.82 4.41
CA CYS A 286 -4.30 6.69 3.84
C CYS A 286 -3.82 7.71 4.88
N ARG A 287 -4.73 8.37 5.59
CA ARG A 287 -4.40 9.30 6.68
C ARG A 287 -3.66 8.61 7.83
N PHE A 288 -4.10 7.43 8.26
CA PHE A 288 -3.39 6.65 9.28
C PHE A 288 -1.97 6.30 8.85
N LEU A 289 -1.77 5.83 7.63
CA LEU A 289 -0.43 5.50 7.10
C LEU A 289 0.48 6.72 7.06
N VAL A 290 -0.03 7.87 6.59
CA VAL A 290 0.71 9.14 6.55
C VAL A 290 1.19 9.53 7.95
N VAL A 291 0.32 9.48 8.95
CA VAL A 291 0.68 9.80 10.35
C VAL A 291 1.63 8.76 10.96
N LEU A 292 1.39 7.47 10.73
CA LEU A 292 2.26 6.40 11.23
C LEU A 292 3.69 6.53 10.70
N LEU A 293 3.85 6.93 9.43
CA LEU A 293 5.16 7.19 8.82
C LEU A 293 5.83 8.47 9.33
N GLY A 294 5.12 9.28 10.12
CA GLY A 294 5.67 10.46 10.79
C GLY A 294 5.32 11.80 10.15
N VAL A 295 4.40 11.83 9.18
CA VAL A 295 3.96 13.07 8.54
C VAL A 295 2.91 13.77 9.39
N SER A 296 3.00 15.11 9.49
CA SER A 296 2.17 15.93 10.37
C SER A 296 1.37 17.01 9.64
N ASP A 297 1.08 16.84 8.35
CA ASP A 297 0.29 17.80 7.58
C ASP A 297 -1.19 17.79 8.01
N LEU A 298 -1.53 18.71 8.90
CA LEU A 298 -2.88 18.81 9.48
C LEU A 298 -3.95 19.08 8.43
N ASN A 299 -3.62 19.73 7.30
CA ASN A 299 -4.62 20.02 6.26
C ASN A 299 -5.10 18.73 5.60
N TYR A 300 -4.17 17.84 5.27
CA TYR A 300 -4.52 16.52 4.74
C TYR A 300 -5.14 15.63 5.81
N ILE A 301 -4.53 15.54 6.99
CA ILE A 301 -4.96 14.64 8.08
C ILE A 301 -6.40 14.93 8.53
N SER A 302 -6.79 16.21 8.57
CA SER A 302 -8.14 16.62 9.01
C SER A 302 -9.15 16.78 7.86
N SER A 303 -8.73 16.55 6.61
CA SER A 303 -9.60 16.67 5.44
C SER A 303 -10.75 15.65 5.44
N ALA A 304 -11.81 15.94 4.67
CA ALA A 304 -13.01 15.12 4.65
C ALA A 304 -12.76 13.71 4.11
N LEU A 305 -13.41 12.71 4.72
CA LEU A 305 -13.26 11.30 4.35
C LEU A 305 -14.27 10.84 3.29
N ASN A 306 -15.33 11.62 3.06
CA ASN A 306 -16.50 11.25 2.26
C ASN A 306 -16.46 11.79 0.83
N THR A 307 -15.27 12.10 0.31
CA THR A 307 -15.07 12.62 -1.05
C THR A 307 -14.19 11.69 -1.88
N ARG A 308 -14.25 11.86 -3.20
CA ARG A 308 -13.32 11.25 -4.17
C ARG A 308 -12.28 12.26 -4.67
N GLU A 309 -12.30 13.46 -4.13
CA GLU A 309 -11.32 14.50 -4.45
C GLU A 309 -9.98 14.19 -3.82
N TYR A 310 -8.91 14.58 -4.53
CA TYR A 310 -7.56 14.44 -4.05
C TYR A 310 -7.19 15.64 -3.20
N TYR A 311 -6.67 15.38 -2.00
CA TYR A 311 -6.17 16.44 -1.13
C TYR A 311 -4.66 16.62 -1.31
N PRO A 312 -4.16 17.88 -1.33
CA PRO A 312 -2.72 18.12 -1.32
C PRO A 312 -2.12 17.63 0.00
N LEU A 313 -1.04 16.87 -0.09
CA LEU A 313 -0.22 16.41 1.02
C LEU A 313 1.16 17.05 0.95
N LYS A 314 1.63 17.60 2.07
CA LYS A 314 3.00 18.08 2.26
C LYS A 314 3.81 17.07 3.09
N LEU A 315 4.97 16.70 2.58
CA LEU A 315 5.98 15.96 3.33
C LEU A 315 6.91 17.02 3.93
N ASN A 316 7.01 17.07 5.26
CA ASN A 316 7.90 18.00 5.99
C ASN A 316 9.28 17.40 6.18
#